data_AF-A0A8T4YPT3-F1
#
_entry.id   AF-A0A8T4YPT3-F1
#
_cell.length_a   1.000
_cell.length_b   1.000
_cell.length_c   1.000
_cell.angle_alpha   90.00
_cell.angle_beta   90.00
_cell.angle_gamma   90.00
#
_symmetry.space_group_name_H-M   'P 1'
#
loop_
_entity.id
_entity.type
_entity.pdbx_description
1 polymer ?
#
loop_
_entity_poly.entity_id
_entity_poly.type
_entity_poly.pdbx_seq_one_letter_code
_entity_poly.pdbx_strand_id
1 'polypeptide(L)'
;DTEANALLKILWSRFKGLPFAERWIHNMNLKCDVQNAWFKLKNSNLIKSYRPLVEVSRGSVAQAEETILVVEDGVIGLTGFPL
;
A
#
# COMPACT_ATOMS: atom_id res chain seq x y z
N ASP A 1 0.94 23.64 1.57
CA ASP A 1 0.95 23.20 2.97
C ASP A 1 2.29 22.56 3.29
N THR A 2 3.07 23.12 4.22
CA THR A 2 4.47 22.75 4.43
C THR A 2 4.62 21.36 5.07
N GLU A 3 3.74 21.00 6.00
CA GLU A 3 3.82 19.72 6.72
C GLU A 3 3.31 18.56 5.85
N ALA A 4 2.21 18.76 5.11
CA ALA A 4 1.73 17.77 4.15
C ALA A 4 2.77 17.50 3.05
N ASN A 5 3.45 18.54 2.56
CA ASN A 5 4.53 18.39 1.59
C ASN A 5 5.74 17.64 2.16
N ALA A 6 6.11 17.91 3.42
CA ALA A 6 7.20 17.20 4.08
C ALA A 6 6.85 15.71 4.28
N LEU A 7 5.63 15.42 4.75
CA LEU A 7 5.14 14.05 4.91
C LEU A 7 5.12 13.32 3.57
N LEU A 8 4.61 13.94 2.49
CA LEU A 8 4.59 13.34 1.16
C LEU A 8 6.00 12.95 0.67
N LYS A 9 7.01 13.82 0.89
CA LYS A 9 8.40 13.53 0.54
C LYS A 9 8.96 12.33 1.32
N ILE A 10 8.63 12.24 2.60
CA ILE A 10 9.01 11.09 3.44
C ILE A 10 8.37 9.80 2.89
N LEU A 11 7.08 9.82 2.60
CA LEU A 11 6.35 8.66 2.06
C LEU A 11 6.89 8.23 0.70
N TRP A 12 7.16 9.19 -0.19
CA TRP A 12 7.76 8.92 -1.50
C TRP A 12 9.13 8.28 -1.39
N SER A 13 10.02 8.85 -0.56
CA SER A 13 11.36 8.31 -0.32
C SER A 13 11.30 6.89 0.28
N ARG A 14 10.35 6.66 1.19
CA ARG A 14 10.23 5.40 1.94
C ARG A 14 9.62 4.26 1.12
N PHE A 15 8.58 4.54 0.34
CA PHE A 15 7.76 3.53 -0.32
C PHE A 15 7.94 3.47 -1.84
N LYS A 16 8.49 4.52 -2.47
CA LYS A 16 8.86 4.53 -3.90
C LYS A 16 7.73 4.10 -4.85
N GLY A 17 6.49 4.49 -4.53
CA GLY A 17 5.29 4.14 -5.31
C GLY A 17 4.64 2.80 -4.93
N LEU A 18 5.24 2.01 -4.03
CA LEU A 18 4.61 0.79 -3.52
C LEU A 18 3.47 1.12 -2.54
N PRO A 19 2.46 0.23 -2.43
CA PRO A 19 1.41 0.35 -1.42
C PRO A 19 1.97 0.40 0.00
N PHE A 20 1.31 1.17 0.86
CA PHE A 20 1.63 1.25 2.28
C PHE A 20 0.37 1.34 3.13
N ALA A 21 0.50 1.04 4.42
CA ALA A 21 -0.60 1.12 5.37
C ALA A 21 -0.53 2.40 6.20
N GLU A 22 -1.68 3.04 6.48
CA GLU A 22 -1.77 4.23 7.34
C GLU A 22 -1.13 3.99 8.72
N ARG A 23 -1.29 2.78 9.29
CA ARG A 23 -0.65 2.38 10.55
C ARG A 23 0.87 2.55 10.56
N TRP A 24 1.53 2.38 9.41
CA TRP A 24 2.98 2.51 9.33
C TRP A 24 3.42 3.97 9.49
N ILE A 25 2.60 4.93 9.04
CA ILE A 25 2.87 6.36 9.14
C ILE A 25 2.83 6.81 10.60
N HIS A 26 1.79 6.40 11.34
CA HIS A 26 1.65 6.71 12.76
C HIS A 26 2.79 6.14 13.60
N ASN A 27 3.47 5.08 13.13
CA ASN A 27 4.62 4.47 13.79
C ASN A 27 5.97 5.14 13.45
N MET A 28 6.03 6.12 12.54
CA MET A 28 7.30 6.73 12.10
C MET A 28 7.92 7.73 13.11
N ASN A 29 7.29 7.95 14.26
CA ASN A 29 7.71 8.89 15.32
C ASN A 29 8.18 10.25 14.76
N LEU A 30 7.36 10.85 13.90
CA LEU A 30 7.67 12.13 13.25
C LEU A 30 7.40 13.29 14.21
N LYS A 31 8.23 14.34 14.13
CA LYS A 31 8.12 15.53 14.98
C LYS A 31 7.02 16.53 14.58
N CYS A 32 6.26 16.24 13.52
CA CYS A 32 5.19 17.11 13.01
C CYS A 32 3.80 16.63 13.43
N ASP A 33 2.78 17.46 13.20
CA ASP A 33 1.39 17.03 13.30
C ASP A 33 1.03 16.09 12.14
N VAL A 34 1.40 14.82 12.32
CA VAL A 34 1.16 13.75 11.34
C VAL A 34 -0.32 13.60 11.03
N GLN A 35 -1.20 13.79 12.03
CA GLN A 35 -2.64 13.61 11.82
C GLN A 35 -3.20 14.66 10.85
N ASN A 36 -2.89 15.93 11.06
CA ASN A 36 -3.34 17.01 10.19
C ASN A 36 -2.71 16.95 8.80
N ALA A 37 -1.39 16.71 8.73
CA ALA A 37 -0.69 16.52 7.46
C ALA A 37 -1.27 15.34 6.66
N TRP A 38 -1.53 14.22 7.32
CA TRP A 38 -2.11 13.04 6.72
C TRP A 38 -3.56 13.27 6.26
N PHE A 39 -4.38 13.95 7.06
CA PHE A 39 -5.75 14.32 6.68
C PHE A 39 -5.77 15.13 5.38
N LYS A 40 -4.88 16.12 5.25
CA LYS A 40 -4.75 16.92 4.02
C LYS A 40 -4.30 16.09 2.83
N LEU A 41 -3.34 15.17 3.02
CA LEU A 41 -2.89 14.28 1.96
C LEU A 41 -3.98 13.29 1.51
N LYS A 42 -4.77 12.72 2.44
CA LYS A 42 -5.91 11.83 2.12
C LYS A 42 -6.99 12.52 1.29
N ASN A 43 -7.20 13.81 1.51
CA ASN A 43 -8.16 14.63 0.76
C ASN A 43 -7.56 15.22 -0.53
N SER A 44 -6.28 14.94 -0.81
CA SER A 44 -5.62 15.30 -2.06
C SER A 44 -5.67 14.13 -3.05
N ASN A 45 -5.47 14.41 -4.34
CA ASN A 45 -5.35 13.36 -5.37
C ASN A 45 -3.93 12.76 -5.48
N LEU A 46 -3.02 13.06 -4.55
CA LEU A 46 -1.62 12.62 -4.57
C LEU A 46 -1.43 11.20 -4.03
N ILE A 47 -2.40 10.69 -3.27
CA ILE A 47 -2.37 9.35 -2.67
C ILE A 47 -3.67 8.63 -3.00
N LYS A 48 -3.57 7.45 -3.59
CA LYS A 48 -4.73 6.62 -3.90
C LYS A 48 -5.04 5.68 -2.75
N SER A 49 -6.25 5.76 -2.20
CA SER A 49 -6.72 4.82 -1.18
C SER A 49 -7.24 3.52 -1.81
N TYR A 50 -6.79 2.39 -1.29
CA TYR A 50 -7.35 1.06 -1.55
C TYR A 50 -8.14 0.62 -0.32
N ARG A 51 -9.48 0.65 -0.42
CA ARG A 51 -10.36 0.24 0.69
C ARG A 51 -10.44 -1.29 0.75
N PRO A 52 -10.75 -1.87 1.91
CA PRO A 52 -11.11 -3.27 2.00
C PRO A 52 -12.23 -3.61 1.00
N LEU A 53 -12.05 -4.70 0.25
CA LEU A 53 -13.08 -5.25 -0.64
C LEU A 53 -13.88 -6.28 0.14
N VAL A 54 -15.21 -6.14 0.13
CA VAL A 54 -16.13 -7.01 0.86
C VAL A 54 -17.09 -7.64 -0.13
N GLU A 55 -17.29 -8.95 -0.03
CA GLU A 55 -18.24 -9.69 -0.86
C GLU A 55 -19.66 -9.17 -0.60
N VAL A 56 -20.43 -8.94 -1.67
CA VAL A 56 -21.69 -8.18 -1.61
C VAL A 56 -22.76 -8.88 -0.76
N SER A 57 -22.80 -10.21 -0.79
CA SER A 57 -23.72 -11.03 0.02
C SER A 57 -23.16 -11.35 1.42
N ARG A 58 -21.94 -10.93 1.73
CA ARG A 58 -21.17 -11.29 2.94
C ARG A 58 -20.91 -12.79 3.06
N GLY A 59 -20.85 -13.48 1.92
CA GLY A 59 -20.43 -14.87 1.86
C GLY A 59 -18.95 -15.04 2.21
N SER A 60 -18.56 -16.29 2.45
CA SER A 60 -17.16 -16.66 2.64
C SER A 60 -16.35 -16.38 1.38
N VAL A 61 -15.13 -15.87 1.56
CA VAL A 61 -14.17 -15.63 0.47
C VAL A 61 -12.94 -16.51 0.70
N ALA A 62 -12.45 -17.15 -0.36
CA ALA A 62 -11.18 -17.88 -0.39
C ALA A 62 -10.27 -17.25 -1.45
N GLN A 63 -8.96 -17.30 -1.24
CA GLN A 63 -7.94 -16.77 -2.15
C GLN A 63 -6.76 -17.74 -2.24
N ALA A 64 -6.19 -17.86 -3.45
CA ALA A 64 -4.84 -18.37 -3.69
C ALA A 64 -4.12 -17.40 -4.63
N GLU A 65 -2.83 -17.17 -4.43
CA GLU A 65 -2.03 -16.26 -5.24
C GLU A 65 -0.64 -16.85 -5.47
N GLU A 66 -0.14 -16.73 -6.69
CA GLU A 66 1.20 -17.13 -7.10
C GLU A 66 1.80 -16.05 -8.00
N THR A 67 3.07 -15.73 -7.80
CA THR A 67 3.85 -14.88 -8.71
C THR A 67 4.65 -15.76 -9.66
N ILE A 68 4.53 -15.53 -10.96
CA ILE A 68 5.23 -16.32 -11.99
C ILE A 68 6.16 -15.45 -12.83
N LEU A 69 7.24 -16.06 -13.34
CA LEU A 69 8.10 -15.49 -14.37
C LEU A 69 7.87 -16.24 -15.68
N VAL A 70 7.41 -15.53 -16.71
CA VAL A 70 7.29 -16.08 -18.07
C VAL A 70 8.66 -16.03 -18.75
N VAL A 71 9.10 -17.16 -19.29
CA VAL A 71 10.37 -17.34 -20.00
C VAL A 71 10.11 -17.96 -21.38
N GLU A 72 11.13 -18.01 -22.24
CA GLU A 72 10.98 -18.50 -23.63
C GLU A 72 10.35 -19.90 -23.69
N ASP A 73 10.82 -20.83 -22.86
CA ASP A 73 10.39 -22.24 -22.86
C ASP A 73 9.29 -22.57 -21.83
N GLY A 74 8.65 -21.55 -21.21
CA GLY A 74 7.54 -21.78 -20.28
C GLY A 74 7.42 -20.77 -19.15
N VAL A 75 7.16 -21.28 -17.94
CA VAL A 75 6.84 -20.48 -16.76
C VAL A 75 7.56 -21.03 -15.53
N ILE A 76 8.14 -20.13 -14.73
CA ILE A 76 8.76 -20.44 -13.44
C ILE A 76 7.86 -19.88 -12.33
N GLY A 77 7.43 -20.74 -11.40
CA GLY A 77 6.78 -20.31 -10.17
C GLY A 77 7.79 -19.69 -9.21
N LEU A 78 7.52 -18.49 -8.69
CA LEU A 78 8.43 -17.76 -7.82
C LEU A 78 8.06 -17.85 -6.34
N THR A 79 6.80 -18.18 -6.05
CA THR A 79 6.24 -18.13 -4.68
C THR A 79 5.54 -19.43 -4.27
N GLY A 80 5.56 -20.44 -5.14
CA GLY A 80 4.70 -21.62 -5.09
C GLY A 80 4.81 -22.40 -3.81
N PHE A 81 3.66 -22.95 -3.38
CA PHE A 81 3.59 -23.93 -2.31
C PHE A 81 4.42 -25.16 -2.71
N PRO A 82 5.34 -25.64 -1.84
CA PRO A 82 6.02 -26.90 -2.09
C PRO A 82 4.94 -27.99 -2.21
N LEU A 83 4.91 -28.67 -3.36
CA LEU A 83 4.16 -29.92 -3.52
C LEU A 83 4.78 -31.00 -2.62
#